data_AF-A0A2E8UZE0-F1
#
_entry.id   AF-A0A2E8UZE0-F1
#
_cell.length_a   1.000
_cell.length_b   1.000
_cell.length_c   1.000
_cell.angle_alpha   90.00
_cell.angle_beta   90.00
_cell.angle_gamma   90.00
#
_symmetry.space_group_name_H-M   'P 1'
#
loop_
_entity.id
_entity.type
_entity.pdbx_description
1 polymer ?
#
loop_
_entity_poly.entity_id
_entity_poly.type
_entity_poly.pdbx_seq_one_letter_code
_entity_poly.pdbx_strand_id
1 'polypeptide(L)'
;MPIFATNRVTGDDVDRVRDVLKAYLDNDRDGQPDNRKVARELVRNKAGMVMFSNEGEADKSTFWESREAEKYELFLVNGDETNVAGRFDASLEEVLHMITDSGYGPAYPAAFGAKRRSQLGRLTSAAVKRGDFVYDDPSCGFSTCMTQEYFYWSVTSLNGLQENRCEEISDEWRNCTPELMRLNDPKMVALITRKRYRIPLGPIDAQP
;
A
#
# COMPACT_ATOMS: atom_id res chain seq x y z
N MET A 1 8.58 6.64 -11.00
CA MET A 1 7.15 6.50 -11.30
C MET A 1 6.56 7.90 -11.39
N PRO A 2 5.62 8.18 -12.31
CA PRO A 2 4.96 9.48 -12.35
C PRO A 2 3.97 9.64 -11.19
N ILE A 3 3.74 10.89 -10.80
CA ILE A 3 2.62 11.31 -9.96
C ILE A 3 1.88 12.35 -10.80
N PHE A 4 0.66 12.04 -11.20
CA PHE A 4 -0.24 12.97 -11.87
C PHE A 4 -1.13 13.64 -10.83
N ALA A 5 -1.37 14.94 -10.94
CA ALA A 5 -2.23 15.65 -10.02
C ALA A 5 -3.01 16.74 -10.77
N THR A 6 -4.27 16.96 -10.40
CA THR A 6 -5.00 18.14 -10.89
C THR A 6 -4.49 19.40 -10.22
N ASN A 7 -4.79 20.56 -10.81
CA ASN A 7 -4.41 21.85 -10.25
C ASN A 7 -5.14 22.22 -8.94
N ARG A 8 -6.00 21.34 -8.43
CA ARG A 8 -6.70 21.49 -7.14
C ARG A 8 -6.01 20.74 -6.00
N VAL A 9 -5.04 19.88 -6.30
CA VAL A 9 -4.18 19.22 -5.32
C VAL A 9 -3.04 20.16 -4.97
N THR A 10 -2.66 20.25 -3.70
CA THR A 10 -1.58 21.15 -3.29
C THR A 10 -0.20 20.56 -3.64
N GLY A 11 0.82 21.41 -3.71
CA GLY A 11 2.20 20.94 -3.90
C GLY A 11 2.68 20.08 -2.74
N ASP A 12 2.25 20.37 -1.51
CA ASP A 12 2.62 19.63 -0.31
C ASP A 12 2.05 18.22 -0.31
N ASP A 13 0.82 18.02 -0.82
CA ASP A 13 0.22 16.68 -0.96
C ASP A 13 1.00 15.83 -1.97
N VAL A 14 1.38 16.43 -3.11
CA VAL A 14 2.19 15.74 -4.13
C VAL A 14 3.57 15.38 -3.57
N ASP A 15 4.19 16.29 -2.83
CA ASP A 15 5.47 16.08 -2.17
C ASP A 15 5.37 14.98 -1.12
N ARG A 16 4.27 14.91 -0.36
CA ARG A 16 4.02 13.84 0.60
C ARG A 16 3.98 12.47 -0.08
N VAL A 17 3.18 12.30 -1.13
CA VAL A 17 3.08 11.03 -1.87
C VAL A 17 4.45 10.62 -2.42
N ARG A 18 5.20 11.58 -2.96
CA ARG A 18 6.57 11.35 -3.44
C ARG A 18 7.49 10.84 -2.32
N ASP A 19 7.38 11.43 -1.14
CA ASP A 19 8.33 11.15 -0.06
C ASP A 19 7.97 9.86 0.69
N VAL A 20 6.68 9.51 0.83
CA VAL A 20 6.23 8.17 1.23
C VAL A 20 6.71 7.10 0.25
N LEU A 21 6.60 7.36 -1.05
CA LEU A 21 7.09 6.46 -2.08
C LEU A 21 8.60 6.20 -1.97
N LYS A 22 9.39 7.24 -1.72
CA LYS A 22 10.83 7.09 -1.46
C LYS A 22 11.08 6.26 -0.20
N ALA A 23 10.39 6.59 0.90
CA ALA A 23 10.58 5.90 2.18
C ALA A 23 10.22 4.40 2.14
N TYR A 24 9.28 4.00 1.28
CA TYR A 24 8.98 2.60 1.03
C TYR A 24 9.98 1.89 0.10
N LEU A 25 10.57 2.60 -0.87
CA LEU A 25 11.50 2.00 -1.82
C LEU A 25 12.96 1.98 -1.34
N ASP A 26 13.33 2.96 -0.53
CA ASP A 26 14.67 3.21 0.03
C ASP A 26 14.49 3.51 1.53
N ASN A 27 14.16 2.46 2.29
CA ASN A 27 13.82 2.54 3.69
C ASN A 27 15.07 2.75 4.57
N ASP A 28 16.25 2.32 4.11
CA ASP A 28 17.53 2.61 4.76
C ASP A 28 18.17 3.95 4.34
N ARG A 29 17.56 4.64 3.37
CA ARG A 29 17.91 6.01 2.91
C ARG A 29 19.33 6.10 2.36
N ASP A 30 19.79 5.04 1.71
CA ASP A 30 21.14 4.98 1.10
C ASP A 30 21.19 5.56 -0.33
N GLY A 31 20.04 5.98 -0.86
CA GLY A 31 19.88 6.54 -2.20
C GLY A 31 19.65 5.48 -3.28
N GLN A 32 19.54 4.19 -2.91
CA GLN A 32 19.24 3.11 -3.82
C GLN A 32 18.00 2.33 -3.37
N PRO A 33 17.22 1.75 -4.31
CA PRO A 33 16.10 0.93 -3.92
C PRO A 33 16.54 -0.34 -3.17
N ASP A 34 16.02 -0.54 -1.96
CA ASP A 34 16.22 -1.71 -1.11
C ASP A 34 15.99 -3.03 -1.86
N ASN A 35 14.93 -3.04 -2.69
CA ASN A 35 14.59 -4.15 -3.56
C ASN A 35 14.61 -3.73 -5.03
N ARG A 36 15.81 -3.71 -5.62
CA ARG A 36 16.03 -3.42 -7.05
C ARG A 36 15.21 -4.29 -8.01
N LYS A 37 14.73 -5.48 -7.58
CA LYS A 37 13.82 -6.29 -8.40
C LYS A 37 12.43 -5.65 -8.44
N VAL A 38 11.88 -5.30 -7.28
CA VAL A 38 10.58 -4.62 -7.14
C VAL A 38 10.59 -3.27 -7.86
N ALA A 39 11.63 -2.45 -7.66
CA ALA A 39 11.75 -1.16 -8.34
C ALA A 39 11.75 -1.29 -9.87
N ARG A 40 12.37 -2.34 -10.42
CA ARG A 40 12.33 -2.62 -11.88
C ARG A 40 10.96 -3.06 -12.35
N GLU A 41 10.24 -3.84 -11.56
CA GLU A 41 8.86 -4.24 -11.90
C GLU A 41 7.93 -3.03 -11.90
N LEU A 42 8.05 -2.11 -10.94
CA LEU A 42 7.25 -0.88 -10.92
C LEU A 42 7.43 -0.05 -12.21
N VAL A 43 8.67 0.07 -12.68
CA VAL A 43 8.96 0.75 -13.95
C VAL A 43 8.42 -0.03 -15.15
N ARG A 44 8.60 -1.36 -15.18
CA ARG A 44 8.15 -2.23 -16.30
C ARG A 44 6.63 -2.25 -16.44
N ASN A 45 5.93 -2.30 -15.32
CA ASN A 45 4.47 -2.28 -15.27
C ASN A 45 3.90 -0.87 -15.36
N LYS A 46 4.77 0.14 -15.55
CA LYS A 46 4.38 1.54 -15.69
C LYS A 46 3.48 2.01 -14.54
N ALA A 47 3.84 1.61 -13.32
CA ALA A 47 3.14 2.05 -12.11
C ALA A 47 3.25 3.57 -11.94
N GLY A 48 2.16 4.21 -11.56
CA GLY A 48 2.09 5.63 -11.25
C GLY A 48 1.02 5.95 -10.22
N MET A 49 1.13 7.12 -9.60
CA MET A 49 0.06 7.67 -8.76
C MET A 49 -0.73 8.72 -9.55
N VAL A 50 -2.01 8.87 -9.22
CA VAL A 50 -2.85 9.96 -9.67
C VAL A 50 -3.57 10.57 -8.48
N MET A 51 -3.69 11.90 -8.48
CA MET A 51 -4.29 12.65 -7.38
C MET A 51 -5.36 13.61 -7.90
N PHE A 52 -6.51 13.57 -7.23
CA PHE A 52 -7.58 14.56 -7.32
C PHE A 52 -7.75 15.24 -5.96
N SER A 53 -8.46 16.36 -5.89
CA SER A 53 -8.68 17.03 -4.60
C SER A 53 -9.56 16.23 -3.65
N ASN A 54 -10.47 15.39 -4.18
CA ASN A 54 -11.36 14.48 -3.45
C ASN A 54 -11.98 13.46 -4.41
N GLU A 55 -12.64 12.44 -3.84
CA GLU A 55 -13.38 11.39 -4.57
C GLU A 55 -14.37 11.96 -5.60
N GLY A 56 -15.10 13.01 -5.24
CA GLY A 56 -16.09 13.62 -6.15
C GLY A 56 -15.48 14.30 -7.38
N GLU A 57 -14.23 14.74 -7.32
CA GLU A 57 -13.47 15.16 -8.49
C GLU A 57 -12.92 13.95 -9.26
N ALA A 58 -12.40 12.95 -8.56
CA ALA A 58 -11.90 11.71 -9.16
C ALA A 58 -12.97 11.06 -10.04
N ASP A 59 -14.18 10.85 -9.52
CA ASP A 59 -15.30 10.21 -10.23
C ASP A 59 -15.74 10.93 -11.51
N LYS A 60 -15.54 12.25 -11.57
CA LYS A 60 -16.00 13.11 -12.69
C LYS A 60 -14.88 13.51 -13.63
N SER A 61 -13.65 13.10 -13.32
CA SER A 61 -12.48 13.52 -14.04
C SER A 61 -12.42 12.87 -15.41
N THR A 62 -12.22 13.68 -16.44
CA THR A 62 -11.94 13.18 -17.81
C THR A 62 -10.48 12.76 -18.00
N PHE A 63 -9.67 12.83 -16.95
CA PHE A 63 -8.28 12.39 -17.00
C PHE A 63 -8.16 10.88 -17.19
N TRP A 64 -9.11 10.10 -16.67
CA TRP A 64 -9.11 8.63 -16.76
C TRP A 64 -9.14 8.13 -18.20
N GLU A 65 -9.83 8.85 -19.09
CA GLU A 65 -9.92 8.55 -20.53
C GLU A 65 -8.85 9.28 -21.35
N SER A 66 -7.90 9.96 -20.70
CA SER A 66 -6.82 10.64 -21.39
C SER A 66 -5.77 9.64 -21.91
N ARG A 67 -5.16 9.98 -23.04
CA ARG A 67 -4.03 9.23 -23.60
C ARG A 67 -2.84 9.15 -22.64
N GLU A 68 -2.74 10.09 -21.72
CA GLU A 68 -1.71 10.10 -20.68
C GLU A 68 -2.00 9.02 -19.63
N ALA A 69 -3.25 8.92 -19.14
CA ALA A 69 -3.65 7.91 -18.17
C ALA A 69 -3.53 6.49 -18.74
N GLU A 70 -3.96 6.26 -19.99
CA GLU A 70 -3.86 4.96 -20.68
C GLU A 70 -2.42 4.39 -20.76
N LYS A 71 -1.40 5.22 -20.57
CA LYS A 71 0.00 4.78 -20.61
C LYS A 71 0.44 4.08 -19.33
N TYR A 72 -0.26 4.24 -18.21
CA TYR A 72 0.22 3.84 -16.88
C TYR A 72 -0.81 2.98 -16.14
N GLU A 73 -0.33 2.15 -15.23
CA GLU A 73 -1.16 1.53 -14.20
C GLU A 73 -1.23 2.52 -13.02
N LEU A 74 -2.38 3.17 -12.86
CA LEU A 74 -2.53 4.30 -11.93
C LEU A 74 -3.24 3.88 -10.65
N PHE A 75 -2.67 4.29 -9.52
CA PHE A 75 -3.27 4.18 -8.19
C PHE A 75 -3.68 5.56 -7.69
N LEU A 76 -4.90 5.65 -7.16
CA LEU A 76 -5.49 6.91 -6.72
C LEU A 76 -5.13 7.20 -5.27
N VAL A 77 -4.82 8.45 -4.96
CA VAL A 77 -4.91 9.00 -3.60
C VAL A 77 -5.37 10.44 -3.69
N ASN A 78 -6.37 10.85 -2.90
CA ASN A 78 -6.90 12.20 -2.94
C ASN A 78 -6.15 13.17 -2.02
N GLY A 79 -6.18 14.46 -2.35
CA GLY A 79 -5.57 15.52 -1.55
C GLY A 79 -6.23 15.69 -0.18
N ASP A 80 -7.55 15.54 -0.08
CA ASP A 80 -8.31 15.69 1.18
C ASP A 80 -8.18 14.52 2.17
N GLU A 81 -7.33 13.54 1.85
CA GLU A 81 -6.93 12.41 2.69
C GLU A 81 -5.41 12.24 2.78
N THR A 82 -4.63 13.11 2.11
CA THR A 82 -3.16 13.09 2.15
C THR A 82 -2.66 13.99 3.28
N ASN A 83 -1.98 13.41 4.27
CA ASN A 83 -1.38 14.12 5.41
C ASN A 83 -2.32 15.13 6.13
N VAL A 84 -3.61 14.80 6.23
CA VAL A 84 -4.59 15.65 6.89
C VAL A 84 -4.51 15.51 8.41
N ALA A 85 -4.34 16.64 9.10
CA ALA A 85 -4.21 16.66 10.55
C ALA A 85 -5.38 15.95 11.26
N GLY A 86 -5.05 15.04 12.18
CA GLY A 86 -6.03 14.26 12.94
C GLY A 86 -6.68 13.11 12.18
N ARG A 87 -6.23 12.81 10.95
CA ARG A 87 -6.65 11.65 10.16
C ARG A 87 -5.44 10.77 9.86
N PHE A 88 -5.69 9.50 9.58
CA PHE A 88 -4.66 8.64 9.01
C PHE A 88 -4.32 9.13 7.60
N ASP A 89 -3.03 9.12 7.27
CA ASP A 89 -2.53 9.57 5.98
C ASP A 89 -2.71 8.47 4.93
N ALA A 90 -3.69 8.63 4.05
CA ALA A 90 -4.04 7.65 3.02
C ALA A 90 -2.89 7.39 2.03
N SER A 91 -1.93 8.31 1.89
CA SER A 91 -0.76 8.09 1.04
C SER A 91 0.10 6.92 1.52
N LEU A 92 0.09 6.58 2.81
CA LEU A 92 0.78 5.42 3.36
C LEU A 92 0.19 4.10 2.84
N GLU A 93 -1.10 4.07 2.57
CA GLU A 93 -1.84 2.92 2.07
C GLU A 93 -1.72 2.81 0.56
N GLU A 94 -2.12 3.84 -0.17
CA GLU A 94 -2.26 3.77 -1.63
C GLU A 94 -0.92 3.61 -2.36
N VAL A 95 0.13 4.25 -1.83
CA VAL A 95 1.49 4.03 -2.35
C VAL A 95 1.94 2.58 -2.09
N LEU A 96 1.56 2.00 -0.96
CA LEU A 96 1.91 0.62 -0.64
C LEU A 96 1.10 -0.38 -1.47
N HIS A 97 -0.17 -0.09 -1.77
CA HIS A 97 -0.99 -0.84 -2.73
C HIS A 97 -0.30 -0.87 -4.10
N MET A 98 0.09 0.29 -4.65
CA MET A 98 0.84 0.37 -5.91
C MET A 98 2.13 -0.46 -5.87
N ILE A 99 2.95 -0.31 -4.81
CA ILE A 99 4.22 -1.05 -4.66
C ILE A 99 3.98 -2.56 -4.59
N THR A 100 2.89 -2.97 -3.95
CA THR A 100 2.54 -4.38 -3.77
C THR A 100 2.08 -4.99 -5.08
N ASP A 101 1.11 -4.37 -5.74
CA ASP A 101 0.50 -4.91 -6.95
C ASP A 101 1.45 -4.84 -8.15
N SER A 102 1.99 -3.65 -8.46
CA SER A 102 2.84 -3.45 -9.63
C SER A 102 4.32 -3.78 -9.39
N GLY A 103 4.72 -4.01 -8.14
CA GLY A 103 6.10 -4.29 -7.75
C GLY A 103 6.29 -5.70 -7.19
N TYR A 104 5.84 -5.94 -5.95
CA TYR A 104 6.08 -7.22 -5.25
C TYR A 104 5.39 -8.42 -5.91
N GLY A 105 4.15 -8.25 -6.38
CA GLY A 105 3.38 -9.30 -7.06
C GLY A 105 4.13 -9.87 -8.28
N PRO A 106 4.50 -9.03 -9.26
CA PRO A 106 5.30 -9.41 -10.42
C PRO A 106 6.72 -9.87 -10.06
N ALA A 107 7.37 -9.24 -9.07
CA ALA A 107 8.72 -9.61 -8.68
C ALA A 107 8.76 -10.99 -7.99
N TYR A 108 7.74 -11.36 -7.22
CA TYR A 108 7.69 -12.61 -6.46
C TYR A 108 6.30 -13.26 -6.55
N PRO A 109 5.88 -13.75 -7.73
CA PRO A 109 4.50 -14.17 -7.96
C PRO A 109 4.07 -15.39 -7.14
N ALA A 110 5.01 -16.20 -6.65
CA ALA A 110 4.72 -17.30 -5.73
C ALA A 110 4.47 -16.82 -4.29
N ALA A 111 5.04 -15.68 -3.90
CA ALA A 111 4.94 -15.12 -2.56
C ALA A 111 3.82 -14.08 -2.46
N PHE A 112 3.87 -13.04 -3.30
CA PHE A 112 3.01 -11.85 -3.21
C PHE A 112 2.08 -11.69 -4.40
N GLY A 113 2.08 -12.62 -5.36
CA GLY A 113 1.15 -12.53 -6.48
C GLY A 113 -0.30 -12.53 -6.00
N ALA A 114 -1.12 -11.69 -6.61
CA ALA A 114 -2.52 -11.47 -6.28
C ALA A 114 -3.38 -12.69 -6.72
N LYS A 115 -3.24 -13.80 -6.00
CA LYS A 115 -3.91 -15.08 -6.28
C LYS A 115 -3.94 -15.94 -5.04
N ARG A 116 -5.05 -16.66 -4.82
CA ARG A 116 -5.24 -17.60 -3.69
C ARG A 116 -4.08 -18.58 -3.45
N ARG A 117 -3.37 -18.97 -4.51
CA ARG A 117 -2.25 -19.93 -4.44
C ARG A 117 -0.89 -19.31 -4.09
N SER A 118 -0.74 -18.00 -4.01
CA SER A 118 0.49 -17.39 -3.50
C SER A 118 0.60 -17.60 -1.98
N GLN A 119 1.75 -17.30 -1.39
CA GLN A 119 1.88 -17.34 0.07
C GLN A 119 0.96 -16.31 0.72
N LEU A 120 0.96 -15.08 0.21
CA LEU A 120 0.08 -13.99 0.64
C LEU A 120 -1.39 -14.39 0.52
N GLY A 121 -1.84 -14.90 -0.63
CA GLY A 121 -3.22 -15.33 -0.82
C GLY A 121 -3.67 -16.45 0.13
N ARG A 122 -2.80 -17.41 0.44
CA ARG A 122 -3.13 -18.42 1.46
C ARG A 122 -3.25 -17.82 2.86
N LEU A 123 -2.42 -16.83 3.17
CA LEU A 123 -2.43 -16.15 4.47
C LEU A 123 -3.64 -15.23 4.62
N THR A 124 -4.01 -14.46 3.58
CA THR A 124 -5.25 -13.68 3.55
C THR A 124 -6.46 -14.58 3.81
N SER A 125 -6.56 -15.73 3.15
CA SER A 125 -7.66 -16.69 3.39
C SER A 125 -7.66 -17.23 4.84
N ALA A 126 -6.48 -17.37 5.45
CA ALA A 126 -6.36 -17.82 6.83
C ALA A 126 -6.77 -16.72 7.82
N ALA A 127 -6.38 -15.47 7.57
CA ALA A 127 -6.74 -14.31 8.39
C ALA A 127 -8.27 -14.10 8.40
N VAL A 128 -8.90 -14.08 7.23
CA VAL A 128 -10.37 -14.02 7.11
C VAL A 128 -11.03 -15.15 7.90
N LYS A 129 -10.50 -16.38 7.83
CA LYS A 129 -11.03 -17.51 8.59
C LYS A 129 -10.83 -17.38 10.11
N ARG A 130 -9.74 -16.75 10.57
CA ARG A 130 -9.51 -16.45 11.99
C ARG A 130 -10.39 -15.30 12.49
N GLY A 131 -10.85 -14.44 11.60
CA GLY A 131 -11.66 -13.26 11.90
C GLY A 131 -10.85 -12.09 12.46
N ASP A 132 -9.54 -12.05 12.21
CA ASP A 132 -8.67 -10.91 12.55
C ASP A 132 -8.51 -9.91 11.40
N PHE A 133 -8.92 -10.32 10.18
CA PHE A 133 -9.12 -9.47 9.02
C PHE A 133 -10.55 -9.68 8.49
N VAL A 134 -11.35 -8.63 8.50
CA VAL A 134 -12.70 -8.58 7.94
C VAL A 134 -12.66 -7.62 6.76
N TYR A 135 -13.27 -8.03 5.65
CA TYR A 135 -13.37 -7.22 4.45
C TYR A 135 -14.70 -7.55 3.80
N ASP A 136 -15.59 -6.56 3.72
CA ASP A 136 -16.98 -6.74 3.32
C ASP A 136 -17.38 -5.95 2.07
N ASP A 137 -16.43 -5.30 1.39
CA ASP A 137 -16.69 -4.63 0.11
C ASP A 137 -17.02 -5.67 -1.00
N PRO A 138 -18.27 -5.69 -1.49
CA PRO A 138 -18.71 -6.64 -2.51
C PRO A 138 -18.16 -6.34 -3.90
N SER A 139 -17.64 -5.13 -4.14
CA SER A 139 -16.99 -4.73 -5.40
C SER A 139 -15.56 -5.29 -5.52
N CYS A 140 -14.98 -5.70 -4.38
CA CYS A 140 -13.61 -6.17 -4.32
C CYS A 140 -13.48 -7.69 -4.48
N GLY A 141 -12.70 -8.11 -5.47
CA GLY A 141 -12.28 -9.50 -5.63
C GLY A 141 -11.14 -9.90 -4.69
N PHE A 142 -11.16 -11.16 -4.23
CA PHE A 142 -10.09 -11.73 -3.41
C PHE A 142 -8.68 -11.47 -3.96
N SER A 143 -8.51 -11.66 -5.27
CA SER A 143 -7.22 -11.54 -5.95
C SER A 143 -6.94 -10.11 -6.42
N THR A 144 -7.90 -9.20 -6.40
CA THR A 144 -7.73 -7.85 -6.95
C THR A 144 -7.52 -6.80 -5.87
N CYS A 145 -8.04 -7.00 -4.64
CA CYS A 145 -7.82 -6.02 -3.57
C CYS A 145 -7.66 -6.66 -2.18
N MET A 146 -8.46 -7.66 -1.77
CA MET A 146 -8.34 -8.25 -0.41
C MET A 146 -6.92 -8.72 -0.03
N THR A 147 -6.15 -9.26 -0.98
CA THR A 147 -4.76 -9.66 -0.71
C THR A 147 -3.82 -8.47 -0.52
N GLN A 148 -4.08 -7.37 -1.21
CA GLN A 148 -3.29 -6.14 -1.12
C GLN A 148 -3.58 -5.43 0.21
N GLU A 149 -4.87 -5.34 0.57
CA GLU A 149 -5.35 -4.82 1.84
C GLU A 149 -4.72 -5.54 3.03
N TYR A 150 -4.82 -6.87 3.05
CA TYR A 150 -4.21 -7.66 4.10
C TYR A 150 -2.68 -7.47 4.17
N PHE A 151 -2.02 -7.26 3.03
CA PHE A 151 -0.58 -6.95 3.00
C PHE A 151 -0.30 -5.56 3.58
N TYR A 152 -1.07 -4.55 3.19
CA TYR A 152 -1.01 -3.19 3.72
C TYR A 152 -1.18 -3.19 5.24
N TRP A 153 -2.29 -3.76 5.75
CA TRP A 153 -2.56 -3.87 7.18
C TRP A 153 -1.40 -4.54 7.91
N SER A 154 -0.88 -5.64 7.36
CA SER A 154 0.21 -6.38 7.98
C SER A 154 1.52 -5.61 8.04
N VAL A 155 1.89 -4.89 6.97
CA VAL A 155 3.13 -4.12 6.92
C VAL A 155 3.04 -2.89 7.81
N THR A 156 1.94 -2.14 7.73
CA THR A 156 1.73 -0.90 8.49
C THR A 156 1.48 -1.15 9.98
N SER A 157 0.91 -2.29 10.36
CA SER A 157 0.89 -2.67 11.78
C SER A 157 2.25 -3.15 12.28
N LEU A 158 3.02 -3.88 11.47
CA LEU A 158 4.33 -4.37 11.92
C LEU A 158 5.39 -3.26 12.03
N ASN A 159 5.25 -2.17 11.27
CA ASN A 159 6.12 -0.98 11.38
C ASN A 159 5.58 0.11 12.34
N GLY A 160 4.44 -0.14 13.00
CA GLY A 160 3.89 0.71 14.07
C GLY A 160 2.94 1.82 13.62
N LEU A 161 2.67 1.98 12.32
CA LEU A 161 1.82 3.06 11.79
C LEU A 161 0.35 2.98 12.24
N GLN A 162 -0.12 1.81 12.65
CA GLN A 162 -1.53 1.59 13.05
C GLN A 162 -1.77 1.64 14.57
N GLU A 163 -0.72 1.76 15.39
CA GLU A 163 -0.81 1.60 16.86
C GLU A 163 -1.76 2.59 17.53
N ASN A 164 -1.83 3.82 17.02
CA ASN A 164 -2.64 4.88 17.62
C ASN A 164 -4.11 4.89 17.17
N ARG A 165 -4.51 3.95 16.30
CA ARG A 165 -5.87 3.87 15.75
C ARG A 165 -6.49 2.49 15.81
N CYS A 166 -5.98 1.63 16.70
CA CYS A 166 -6.50 0.27 16.91
C CYS A 166 -8.01 0.20 17.12
N GLU A 167 -8.59 1.14 17.88
CA GLU A 167 -10.04 1.18 18.12
C GLU A 167 -10.82 1.52 16.85
N GLU A 168 -10.35 2.54 16.10
CA GLU A 168 -10.96 3.03 14.85
C GLU A 168 -11.07 1.92 13.80
N ILE A 169 -10.05 1.09 13.68
CA ILE A 169 -9.96 0.05 12.63
C ILE A 169 -10.40 -1.34 13.11
N SER A 170 -10.85 -1.49 14.36
CA SER A 170 -11.04 -2.80 15.00
C SER A 170 -12.11 -3.70 14.37
N ASP A 171 -13.06 -3.10 13.65
CA ASP A 171 -14.10 -3.82 12.92
C ASP A 171 -13.52 -4.55 11.69
N GLU A 172 -12.46 -4.03 11.09
CA GLU A 172 -11.80 -4.58 9.90
C GLU A 172 -10.49 -5.30 10.22
N TRP A 173 -9.68 -4.75 11.14
CA TRP A 173 -8.34 -5.23 11.43
C TRP A 173 -8.01 -5.25 12.91
N ARG A 174 -7.73 -6.45 13.44
CA ARG A 174 -7.50 -6.66 14.88
C ARG A 174 -6.04 -6.72 15.29
N ASN A 175 -5.12 -6.81 14.33
CA ASN A 175 -3.69 -6.97 14.60
C ASN A 175 -2.92 -5.65 14.41
N CYS A 176 -3.44 -4.55 14.97
CA CYS A 176 -2.97 -3.18 14.73
C CYS A 176 -1.54 -2.85 15.23
N THR A 177 -0.93 -3.68 16.09
CA THR A 177 0.43 -3.44 16.63
C THR A 177 1.42 -4.54 16.22
N PRO A 178 2.74 -4.27 16.28
CA PRO A 178 3.77 -5.29 16.05
C PRO A 178 3.65 -6.50 16.99
N GLU A 179 3.22 -6.29 18.24
CA GLU A 179 3.01 -7.35 19.23
C GLU A 179 1.83 -8.24 18.85
N LEU A 180 0.69 -7.63 18.48
CA LEU A 180 -0.49 -8.37 18.03
C LEU A 180 -0.20 -9.15 16.75
N MET A 181 0.53 -8.56 15.80
CA MET A 181 0.99 -9.25 14.59
C MET A 181 1.84 -10.48 14.92
N ARG A 182 2.81 -10.36 15.82
CA ARG A 182 3.69 -11.48 16.22
C ARG A 182 2.91 -12.57 16.97
N LEU A 183 1.91 -12.19 17.76
CA LEU A 183 1.10 -13.11 18.54
C LEU A 183 0.08 -13.87 17.68
N ASN A 184 -0.69 -13.15 16.86
CA ASN A 184 -1.87 -13.68 16.17
C ASN A 184 -1.57 -14.09 14.72
N ASP A 185 -0.59 -13.46 14.07
CA ASP A 185 -0.21 -13.76 12.68
C ASP A 185 1.29 -14.02 12.45
N PRO A 186 1.90 -14.96 13.20
CA PRO A 186 3.33 -15.23 13.09
C PRO A 186 3.76 -15.72 11.70
N LYS A 187 2.85 -16.30 10.91
CA LYS A 187 3.15 -16.74 9.54
C LYS A 187 3.26 -15.58 8.57
N MET A 188 2.42 -14.56 8.71
CA MET A 188 2.52 -13.33 7.92
C MET A 188 3.76 -12.53 8.31
N VAL A 189 4.02 -12.39 9.62
CA VAL A 189 5.28 -11.79 10.11
C VAL A 189 6.48 -12.53 9.51
N ALA A 190 6.49 -13.88 9.54
CA ALA A 190 7.57 -14.67 8.96
C ALA A 190 7.66 -14.58 7.42
N LEU A 191 6.63 -14.12 6.72
CA LEU A 191 6.67 -13.84 5.28
C LEU A 191 7.30 -12.48 5.01
N ILE A 192 6.82 -11.43 5.67
CA ILE A 192 7.23 -10.03 5.39
C ILE A 192 8.59 -9.69 6.00
N THR A 193 9.02 -10.38 7.07
CA THR A 193 10.37 -10.19 7.66
C THR A 193 11.47 -10.99 6.95
N ARG A 194 11.15 -11.75 5.89
CA ARG A 194 12.20 -12.47 5.16
C ARG A 194 13.14 -11.49 4.46
N LYS A 195 14.41 -11.50 4.89
CA LYS A 195 15.48 -10.63 4.36
C LYS A 195 15.54 -10.54 2.83
N ARG A 196 15.24 -11.62 2.11
CA ARG A 196 15.24 -11.64 0.64
C ARG A 196 14.21 -10.71 -0.01
N TYR A 197 13.15 -10.35 0.70
CA TYR A 197 12.10 -9.48 0.17
C TYR A 197 12.34 -8.02 0.50
N ARG A 198 13.16 -7.69 1.50
CA ARG A 198 13.46 -6.29 1.86
C ARG A 198 12.17 -5.45 1.98
N ILE A 199 11.15 -5.99 2.66
CA ILE A 199 9.92 -5.23 2.95
C ILE A 199 10.32 -4.03 3.83
N PRO A 200 9.84 -2.82 3.53
CA PRO A 200 10.14 -1.62 4.31
C PRO A 200 9.41 -1.67 5.67
N LEU A 201 10.13 -2.12 6.70
CA LEU A 201 9.61 -2.28 8.07
C LEU A 201 10.20 -1.26 9.05
N GLY A 202 11.09 -0.39 8.60
CA GLY A 202 11.52 0.79 9.34
C GLY A 202 10.53 1.95 9.19
N PRO A 203 10.80 3.09 9.86
CA PRO A 203 9.94 4.26 9.82
C PRO A 203 9.71 4.77 8.39
N ILE A 204 8.44 4.97 8.02
CA ILE A 204 8.03 5.50 6.72
C ILE A 204 7.84 7.02 6.76
N ASP A 205 7.91 7.60 7.96
CA ASP A 205 7.86 9.04 8.14
C ASP A 205 9.03 9.67 7.39
N ALA A 206 8.71 10.20 6.21
CA ALA A 206 9.59 11.07 5.47
C ALA A 206 9.68 12.36 6.29
N GLN A 207 10.65 12.37 7.20
CA GLN A 207 10.86 13.45 8.15
C GLN A 207 11.33 14.72 7.46
N PRO A 208 11.14 15.88 8.12
CA PRO A 208 10.76 16.04 9.54
C PRO A 208 9.26 16.03 9.82
#